data_AF-A2SU27-F1
#
_entry.id   AF-A2SU27-F1
#
_cell.length_a   1.000
_cell.length_b   1.000
_cell.length_c   1.000
_cell.angle_alpha   90.00
_cell.angle_beta   90.00
_cell.angle_gamma   90.00
#
_symmetry.space_group_name_H-M   'P 1'
#
loop_
_entity.id
_entity.type
_entity.pdbx_description
1 polymer ?
#
loop_
_entity_poly.entity_id
_entity_poly.type
_entity_poly.pdbx_seq_one_letter_code
_entity_poly.pdbx_strand_id
1 'polypeptide(L)'
;MRYYLRKDVLIVRGNFRAASNGVDGGLADVRSILNISVPRLFSEDASRHISTVSMRNGFLHPYFGLLTALPITNLCIARYDYVTVFVTAAVSDRNRTINIIVTCERPLTDAALLGAMMTVTEAKMQVITARKVPGSALSTDAVVVACEKTDGIPEAFVGPLTETGMRISKAVSHALTEALVRFDNYLLSTWGVTRGWSRGNPAIVKRHRPSFFIYSRYGGDHWNEWIPEDCPYYPCHNYADQQCSFCYCPLYPCMDTEYGQMIETPHGEIWSCMDCRLVHEPRVANHLLANPEAGVLELKSLKKKNI
;
A
#
# COMPACT_ATOMS: atom_id res chain seq x y z
N MET A 1 5.05 -9.92 1.50
CA MET A 1 3.81 -9.38 0.92
C MET A 1 4.04 -8.95 -0.52
N ARG A 2 3.08 -9.18 -1.42
CA ARG A 2 3.09 -8.65 -2.79
C ARG A 2 1.81 -7.87 -3.02
N TYR A 3 1.87 -6.76 -3.77
CA TYR A 3 0.66 -6.09 -4.22
C TYR A 3 0.74 -5.78 -5.71
N TYR A 4 -0.42 -5.69 -6.35
CA TYR A 4 -0.54 -5.31 -7.74
C TYR A 4 -1.92 -4.76 -8.04
N LEU A 5 -2.03 -4.10 -9.19
CA LEU A 5 -3.25 -3.49 -9.69
C LEU A 5 -3.75 -4.30 -10.87
N ARG A 6 -5.04 -4.61 -10.88
CA ARG A 6 -5.69 -5.26 -12.02
C ARG A 6 -7.00 -4.54 -12.31
N LYS A 7 -7.03 -3.80 -13.43
CA LYS A 7 -8.13 -2.88 -13.76
C LYS A 7 -8.37 -1.92 -12.59
N ASP A 8 -9.55 -1.99 -11.98
CA ASP A 8 -10.00 -1.08 -10.92
C ASP A 8 -9.79 -1.64 -9.50
N VAL A 9 -8.94 -2.67 -9.35
CA VAL A 9 -8.75 -3.41 -8.10
C VAL A 9 -7.28 -3.38 -7.67
N LEU A 10 -7.03 -2.94 -6.44
CA LEU A 10 -5.80 -3.24 -5.72
C LEU A 10 -5.93 -4.62 -5.09
N ILE A 11 -4.95 -5.49 -5.34
CA ILE A 11 -4.86 -6.82 -4.78
C ILE A 11 -3.57 -6.89 -3.95
N VAL A 12 -3.70 -7.19 -2.66
CA VAL A 12 -2.60 -7.42 -1.74
C VAL A 12 -2.58 -8.90 -1.35
N ARG A 13 -1.47 -9.58 -1.62
CA ARG A 13 -1.24 -11.01 -1.45
C ARG A 13 -0.19 -11.28 -0.38
N GLY A 14 -0.43 -12.32 0.40
CA GLY A 14 0.48 -12.81 1.43
C GLY A 14 -0.10 -14.00 2.17
N ASN A 15 0.57 -14.42 3.24
CA ASN A 15 0.06 -15.41 4.19
C ASN A 15 -0.30 -14.68 5.48
N PHE A 16 -1.45 -14.02 5.50
CA PHE A 16 -1.73 -13.06 6.55
C PHE A 16 -2.53 -13.65 7.71
N ARG A 17 -2.22 -13.21 8.93
CA ARG A 17 -3.22 -13.03 9.97
C ARG A 17 -3.70 -11.58 9.91
N ALA A 18 -5.01 -11.35 9.87
CA ALA A 18 -5.55 -10.01 9.63
C ALA A 18 -6.81 -9.70 10.45
N ALA A 19 -6.99 -8.41 10.75
CA ALA A 19 -8.17 -7.81 11.33
C ALA A 19 -8.80 -6.83 10.33
N SER A 20 -10.11 -6.90 10.14
CA SER A 20 -10.86 -6.00 9.25
C SER A 20 -12.16 -5.54 9.91
N ASN A 21 -12.52 -4.27 9.76
CA ASN A 21 -13.86 -3.77 10.07
C ASN A 21 -14.72 -3.52 8.80
N GLY A 22 -14.22 -3.93 7.64
CA GLY A 22 -14.95 -3.83 6.37
C GLY A 22 -16.11 -4.83 6.27
N VAL A 23 -16.72 -4.89 5.08
CA VAL A 23 -17.76 -5.88 4.78
C VAL A 23 -17.21 -7.29 4.99
N ASP A 24 -17.97 -8.13 5.72
CA ASP A 24 -17.56 -9.47 6.16
C ASP A 24 -16.21 -9.49 6.90
N GLY A 25 -15.91 -8.40 7.61
CA GLY A 25 -14.71 -8.25 8.43
C GLY A 25 -14.69 -9.16 9.66
N GLY A 26 -13.62 -9.05 10.43
CA GLY A 26 -13.34 -9.87 11.60
C GLY A 26 -11.84 -10.13 11.73
N LEU A 27 -11.48 -11.11 12.56
CA LEU A 27 -10.13 -11.66 12.65
C LEU A 27 -10.06 -12.97 11.87
N ALA A 28 -9.18 -13.05 10.87
CA ALA A 28 -9.05 -14.24 10.04
C ALA A 28 -7.65 -14.42 9.47
N ASP A 29 -7.32 -15.66 9.15
CA ASP A 29 -6.20 -15.96 8.26
C ASP A 29 -6.67 -15.73 6.82
N VAL A 30 -5.99 -14.86 6.07
CA VAL A 30 -6.39 -14.49 4.71
C VAL A 30 -5.21 -14.56 3.75
N ARG A 31 -5.49 -14.93 2.50
CA ARG A 31 -4.48 -14.93 1.42
C ARG A 31 -4.53 -13.70 0.54
N SER A 32 -5.60 -12.91 0.67
CA SER A 32 -5.85 -11.75 -0.17
C SER A 32 -6.63 -10.68 0.57
N ILE A 33 -6.23 -9.44 0.32
CA ILE A 33 -6.96 -8.24 0.71
C ILE A 33 -7.17 -7.42 -0.57
N LEU A 34 -8.41 -7.03 -0.84
CA LEU A 34 -8.79 -6.31 -2.04
C LEU A 34 -9.30 -4.91 -1.67
N ASN A 35 -8.96 -3.90 -2.48
CA ASN A 35 -9.65 -2.60 -2.48
C ASN A 35 -10.19 -2.38 -3.90
N ILE A 36 -11.51 -2.38 -4.03
CA ILE A 36 -12.22 -2.47 -5.30
C ILE A 36 -12.89 -1.11 -5.57
N SER A 37 -12.57 -0.51 -6.71
CA SER A 37 -13.26 0.70 -7.15
C SER A 37 -14.65 0.34 -7.68
N VAL A 38 -15.67 1.05 -7.21
CA VAL A 38 -17.05 0.90 -7.63
C VAL A 38 -17.61 2.23 -8.16
N PRO A 39 -18.68 2.19 -8.98
CA PRO A 39 -19.36 3.42 -9.39
C PRO A 39 -19.84 4.24 -8.19
N ARG A 40 -19.95 5.55 -8.36
CA ARG A 40 -20.36 6.46 -7.27
C ARG A 40 -21.75 6.16 -6.67
N LEU A 41 -22.68 5.68 -7.50
CA LEU A 41 -24.04 5.32 -7.08
C LEU A 41 -24.16 3.80 -6.87
N PHE A 42 -23.12 3.18 -6.31
CA PHE A 42 -23.13 1.76 -5.99
C PHE A 42 -24.22 1.46 -4.96
N SER A 43 -25.15 0.57 -5.34
CA SER A 43 -26.28 0.13 -4.52
C SER A 43 -26.44 -1.39 -4.48
N GLU A 44 -25.50 -2.12 -5.09
CA GLU A 44 -25.51 -3.58 -5.06
C GLU A 44 -25.11 -4.11 -3.68
N ASP A 45 -25.39 -5.39 -3.44
CA ASP A 45 -24.91 -6.10 -2.26
C ASP A 45 -23.37 -6.12 -2.25
N ALA A 46 -22.77 -5.49 -1.25
CA ALA A 46 -21.33 -5.32 -1.17
C ALA A 46 -20.60 -6.65 -1.00
N SER A 47 -21.12 -7.58 -0.18
CA SER A 47 -20.51 -8.89 0.06
C SER A 47 -20.47 -9.71 -1.23
N ARG A 48 -21.61 -9.78 -1.93
CA ARG A 48 -21.75 -10.48 -3.21
C ARG A 48 -20.86 -9.87 -4.29
N HIS A 49 -20.77 -8.55 -4.34
CA HIS A 49 -19.92 -7.85 -5.31
C HIS A 49 -18.43 -8.15 -5.08
N ILE A 50 -17.97 -8.05 -3.83
CA ILE A 50 -16.59 -8.40 -3.44
C ILE A 50 -16.31 -9.86 -3.83
N SER A 51 -17.22 -10.78 -3.52
CA SER A 51 -17.06 -12.19 -3.87
C SER A 51 -16.93 -12.44 -5.37
N THR A 52 -17.77 -11.78 -6.16
CA THR A 52 -17.71 -11.85 -7.63
C THR A 52 -16.37 -11.36 -8.17
N VAL A 53 -15.87 -10.23 -7.67
CA VAL A 53 -14.57 -9.67 -8.08
C VAL A 53 -13.41 -10.56 -7.63
N SER A 54 -13.48 -11.11 -6.41
CA SER A 54 -12.47 -12.04 -5.87
C SER A 54 -12.36 -13.31 -6.72
N MET A 55 -13.50 -13.96 -7.03
CA MET A 55 -13.55 -15.16 -7.88
C MET A 55 -13.04 -14.90 -9.30
N ARG A 56 -13.38 -13.74 -9.90
CA ARG A 56 -12.85 -13.34 -11.23
C ARG A 56 -11.33 -13.19 -11.25
N ASN A 57 -10.72 -12.94 -10.10
CA ASN A 57 -9.27 -12.88 -9.93
C ASN A 57 -8.66 -14.22 -9.47
N GLY A 58 -9.46 -15.28 -9.38
CA GLY A 58 -9.00 -16.62 -9.00
C GLY A 58 -8.78 -16.79 -7.49
N PHE A 59 -9.40 -15.95 -6.66
CA PHE A 59 -9.28 -16.04 -5.20
C PHE A 59 -10.58 -16.55 -4.58
N LEU A 60 -10.46 -17.63 -3.83
CA LEU A 60 -11.54 -18.15 -2.98
C LEU A 60 -11.37 -17.61 -1.56
N HIS A 61 -12.45 -17.60 -0.78
CA HIS A 61 -12.37 -17.29 0.65
C HIS A 61 -11.36 -18.21 1.36
N PRO A 62 -10.70 -17.74 2.43
CA PRO A 62 -10.89 -16.45 3.10
C PRO A 62 -10.06 -15.28 2.48
N TYR A 63 -10.72 -14.13 2.32
CA TYR A 63 -10.16 -12.85 1.90
C TYR A 63 -10.88 -11.71 2.63
N PHE A 64 -10.29 -10.52 2.63
CA PHE A 64 -11.00 -9.28 2.96
C PHE A 64 -11.14 -8.39 1.74
N GLY A 65 -12.25 -7.67 1.64
CA GLY A 65 -12.52 -6.74 0.54
C GLY A 65 -13.07 -5.42 1.04
N LEU A 66 -12.56 -4.33 0.49
CA LEU A 66 -13.03 -2.98 0.71
C LEU A 66 -13.57 -2.41 -0.62
N LEU A 67 -14.57 -1.54 -0.55
CA LEU A 67 -15.13 -0.84 -1.70
C LEU A 67 -14.82 0.65 -1.62
N THR A 68 -14.47 1.27 -2.75
CA THR A 68 -14.21 2.71 -2.83
C THR A 68 -14.86 3.31 -4.07
N ALA A 69 -15.45 4.50 -3.94
CA ALA A 69 -16.02 5.23 -5.09
C ALA A 69 -14.97 6.06 -5.86
N LEU A 70 -13.69 5.82 -5.60
CA LEU A 70 -12.58 6.50 -6.27
C LEU A 70 -11.95 5.62 -7.33
N PRO A 71 -11.50 6.19 -8.45
CA PRO A 71 -10.67 5.45 -9.38
C PRO A 71 -9.38 5.01 -8.69
N ILE A 72 -8.85 3.85 -9.08
CA ILE A 72 -7.68 3.27 -8.45
C ILE A 72 -6.43 4.18 -8.56
N THR A 73 -6.39 5.09 -9.53
CA THR A 73 -5.35 6.12 -9.69
C THR A 73 -5.21 7.06 -8.49
N ASN A 74 -6.24 7.17 -7.66
CA ASN A 74 -6.21 7.98 -6.42
C ASN A 74 -5.61 7.23 -5.23
N LEU A 75 -5.19 5.98 -5.41
CA LEU A 75 -4.50 5.21 -4.38
C LEU A 75 -3.15 5.83 -4.03
N CYS A 76 -2.94 6.06 -2.73
CA CYS A 76 -1.65 6.43 -2.17
C CYS A 76 -1.11 5.25 -1.36
N ILE A 77 0.14 4.90 -1.62
CA ILE A 77 0.84 3.79 -0.98
C ILE A 77 2.04 4.36 -0.26
N ALA A 78 2.19 4.13 1.04
CA ALA A 78 3.35 4.56 1.81
C ALA A 78 4.03 3.37 2.46
N ARG A 79 5.34 3.26 2.28
CA ARG A 79 6.16 2.22 2.91
C ARG A 79 7.15 2.82 3.89
N TYR A 80 7.12 2.29 5.11
CA TYR A 80 8.11 2.58 6.16
C TYR A 80 8.65 1.26 6.69
N ASP A 81 9.89 0.95 6.32
CA ASP A 81 10.58 -0.30 6.66
C ASP A 81 9.75 -1.53 6.28
N TYR A 82 9.24 -2.26 7.27
CA TYR A 82 8.44 -3.49 7.16
C TYR A 82 6.91 -3.22 7.20
N VAL A 83 6.49 -1.95 7.26
CA VAL A 83 5.09 -1.52 7.24
C VAL A 83 4.78 -0.91 5.87
N THR A 84 3.72 -1.39 5.22
CA THR A 84 3.16 -0.78 4.00
C THR A 84 1.71 -0.40 4.24
N VAL A 85 1.34 0.80 3.85
CA VAL A 85 0.00 1.37 4.01
C VAL A 85 -0.56 1.73 2.65
N PHE A 86 -1.80 1.34 2.38
CA PHE A 86 -2.55 1.65 1.17
C PHE A 86 -3.78 2.49 1.57
N VAL A 87 -3.95 3.67 0.98
CA VAL A 87 -5.04 4.58 1.31
C VAL A 87 -5.77 5.05 0.06
N THR A 88 -7.11 4.95 0.10
CA THR A 88 -8.00 5.72 -0.78
C THR A 88 -8.94 6.53 0.08
N ALA A 89 -8.99 7.85 -0.10
CA ALA A 89 -9.77 8.75 0.74
C ALA A 89 -10.62 9.70 -0.13
N ALA A 90 -11.94 9.63 0.01
CA ALA A 90 -12.89 10.53 -0.62
C ALA A 90 -13.69 11.24 0.46
N VAL A 91 -13.41 12.53 0.69
CA VAL A 91 -14.09 13.31 1.73
C VAL A 91 -14.67 14.60 1.19
N SER A 92 -16.00 14.63 1.09
CA SER A 92 -16.83 15.74 0.59
C SER A 92 -18.22 15.67 1.25
N ASP A 93 -19.09 16.62 0.91
CA ASP A 93 -20.50 16.58 1.29
C ASP A 93 -21.21 15.28 0.88
N ARG A 94 -20.81 14.71 -0.28
CA ARG A 94 -21.45 13.55 -0.92
C ARG A 94 -20.64 12.26 -0.93
N ASN A 95 -19.34 12.29 -0.64
CA ASN A 95 -18.47 11.11 -0.55
C ASN A 95 -17.75 11.13 0.80
N ARG A 96 -17.75 10.02 1.53
CA ARG A 96 -17.38 9.97 2.95
C ARG A 96 -16.71 8.65 3.31
N THR A 97 -15.72 8.27 2.51
CA THR A 97 -15.11 6.94 2.55
C THR A 97 -13.61 7.07 2.63
N ILE A 98 -13.01 6.51 3.68
CA ILE A 98 -11.58 6.33 3.81
C ILE A 98 -11.30 4.85 4.01
N ASN A 99 -10.64 4.25 3.04
CA ASN A 99 -10.16 2.87 3.14
C ASN A 99 -8.67 2.89 3.42
N ILE A 100 -8.24 2.17 4.45
CA ILE A 100 -6.85 2.01 4.85
C ILE A 100 -6.54 0.53 4.97
N ILE A 101 -5.55 0.05 4.23
CA ILE A 101 -4.99 -1.30 4.41
C ILE A 101 -3.56 -1.12 4.93
N VAL A 102 -3.25 -1.73 6.07
CA VAL A 102 -1.91 -1.80 6.63
C VAL A 102 -1.43 -3.23 6.57
N THR A 103 -0.25 -3.45 6.00
CA THR A 103 0.44 -4.73 6.07
C THR A 103 1.75 -4.59 6.82
N CYS A 104 2.02 -5.52 7.72
CA CYS A 104 3.26 -5.67 8.46
C CYS A 104 3.95 -6.96 8.03
N GLU A 105 5.23 -6.91 7.70
CA GLU A 105 6.00 -8.12 7.36
C GLU A 105 6.44 -8.91 8.59
N ARG A 106 6.33 -8.32 9.79
CA ARG A 106 6.59 -8.98 11.07
C ARG A 106 5.31 -9.60 11.64
N PRO A 107 5.39 -10.75 12.32
CA PRO A 107 4.24 -11.40 12.89
C PRO A 107 3.71 -10.58 14.08
N LEU A 108 2.38 -10.52 14.21
CA LEU A 108 1.69 -9.81 15.30
C LEU A 108 0.71 -10.80 15.96
N THR A 109 0.55 -10.70 17.27
CA THR A 109 -0.55 -11.37 17.97
C THR A 109 -1.91 -10.74 17.61
N ASP A 110 -3.02 -11.42 17.90
CA ASP A 110 -4.36 -10.85 17.69
C ASP A 110 -4.56 -9.56 18.51
N ALA A 111 -4.04 -9.49 19.73
CA ALA A 111 -4.06 -8.28 20.55
C ALA A 111 -3.28 -7.12 19.90
N ALA A 112 -2.10 -7.41 19.34
CA ALA A 112 -1.32 -6.44 18.58
C ALA A 112 -2.02 -5.99 17.29
N LEU A 113 -2.71 -6.87 16.56
CA LEU A 113 -3.49 -6.50 15.37
C LEU A 113 -4.62 -5.52 15.72
N LEU A 114 -5.33 -5.76 16.82
CA LEU A 114 -6.38 -4.86 17.31
C LEU A 114 -5.78 -3.52 17.77
N GLY A 115 -4.67 -3.53 18.51
CA GLY A 115 -3.95 -2.32 18.91
C GLY A 115 -3.44 -1.52 17.71
N ALA A 116 -2.95 -2.20 16.68
CA ALA A 116 -2.57 -1.58 15.42
C ALA A 116 -3.76 -0.93 14.71
N MET A 117 -4.94 -1.57 14.68
CA MET A 117 -6.16 -0.98 14.12
C MET A 117 -6.59 0.29 14.87
N MET A 118 -6.46 0.31 16.20
CA MET A 118 -6.67 1.52 17.00
C MET A 118 -5.64 2.60 16.65
N THR A 119 -4.37 2.23 16.50
CA THR A 119 -3.29 3.15 16.09
C THR A 119 -3.54 3.78 14.72
N VAL A 120 -4.02 2.99 13.74
CA VAL A 120 -4.44 3.49 12.43
C VAL A 120 -5.57 4.50 12.58
N THR A 121 -6.55 4.21 13.43
CA THR A 121 -7.71 5.08 13.66
C THR A 121 -7.30 6.39 14.32
N GLU A 122 -6.39 6.35 15.29
CA GLU A 122 -5.83 7.54 15.93
C GLU A 122 -5.08 8.42 14.93
N ALA A 123 -4.17 7.85 14.14
CA ALA A 123 -3.41 8.58 13.13
C ALA A 123 -4.33 9.21 12.08
N LYS A 124 -5.36 8.49 11.63
CA LYS A 124 -6.40 9.02 10.74
C LYS A 124 -7.07 10.24 11.38
N MET A 125 -7.52 10.13 12.62
CA MET A 125 -8.22 11.24 13.29
C MET A 125 -7.33 12.46 13.51
N GLN A 126 -6.03 12.27 13.76
CA GLN A 126 -5.06 13.36 13.82
C GLN A 126 -4.99 14.12 12.49
N VAL A 127 -4.90 13.43 11.34
CA VAL A 127 -4.90 14.06 10.01
C VAL A 127 -6.21 14.79 9.74
N ILE A 128 -7.35 14.15 9.97
CA ILE A 128 -8.69 14.73 9.74
C ILE A 128 -8.85 16.02 10.55
N THR A 129 -8.46 15.99 11.83
CA THR A 129 -8.50 17.15 12.72
C THR A 129 -7.56 18.25 12.26
N ALA A 130 -6.30 17.91 11.94
CA ALA A 130 -5.31 18.87 11.47
C ALA A 130 -5.72 19.55 10.14
N ARG A 131 -6.38 18.80 9.26
CA ARG A 131 -6.92 19.29 7.97
C ARG A 131 -8.29 19.97 8.10
N LYS A 132 -8.86 20.04 9.32
CA LYS A 132 -10.18 20.64 9.60
C LYS A 132 -11.30 20.03 8.75
N VAL A 133 -11.17 18.74 8.46
CA VAL A 133 -12.22 17.97 7.79
C VAL A 133 -13.36 17.77 8.79
N PRO A 134 -14.62 18.10 8.46
CA PRO A 134 -15.73 17.93 9.39
C PRO A 134 -15.87 16.46 9.82
N GLY A 135 -15.92 16.19 11.13
CA GLY A 135 -16.06 14.83 11.64
C GLY A 135 -17.34 14.11 11.17
N SER A 136 -18.39 14.86 10.84
CA SER A 136 -19.63 14.33 10.24
C SER A 136 -19.47 13.87 8.78
N ALA A 137 -18.35 14.17 8.13
CA ALA A 137 -18.03 13.76 6.77
C ALA A 137 -17.36 12.37 6.68
N LEU A 138 -17.30 11.61 7.78
CA LEU A 138 -16.79 10.24 7.83
C LEU A 138 -17.95 9.29 8.10
N SER A 139 -18.48 8.58 7.09
CA SER A 139 -19.64 7.69 7.26
C SER A 139 -19.32 6.22 7.05
N THR A 140 -18.29 5.87 6.26
CA THR A 140 -17.96 4.48 5.93
C THR A 140 -16.45 4.28 5.86
N ASP A 141 -15.77 4.31 7.00
CA ASP A 141 -14.32 4.07 7.04
C ASP A 141 -14.04 2.58 7.22
N ALA A 142 -13.23 2.02 6.32
CA ALA A 142 -12.81 0.63 6.39
C ALA A 142 -11.29 0.53 6.58
N VAL A 143 -10.89 -0.23 7.59
CA VAL A 143 -9.51 -0.49 7.99
C VAL A 143 -9.27 -1.99 7.96
N VAL A 144 -8.19 -2.39 7.29
CA VAL A 144 -7.61 -3.73 7.40
C VAL A 144 -6.20 -3.59 7.96
N VAL A 145 -5.87 -4.36 8.98
CA VAL A 145 -4.49 -4.55 9.43
C VAL A 145 -4.14 -6.02 9.27
N ALA A 146 -3.03 -6.30 8.61
CA ALA A 146 -2.57 -7.65 8.32
C ALA A 146 -1.09 -7.80 8.66
N CYS A 147 -0.70 -8.93 9.22
CA CYS A 147 0.69 -9.29 9.44
C CYS A 147 1.03 -10.60 8.70
N GLU A 148 2.24 -10.70 8.15
CA GLU A 148 2.72 -11.95 7.57
C GLU A 148 2.93 -13.00 8.67
N LYS A 149 2.48 -14.23 8.41
CA LYS A 149 2.76 -15.40 9.24
C LYS A 149 4.15 -15.93 8.92
N THR A 150 5.16 -15.32 9.54
CA THR A 150 6.56 -15.75 9.49
C THR A 150 6.95 -16.46 10.79
N ASP A 151 8.09 -17.16 10.80
CA ASP A 151 8.59 -17.92 11.97
C ASP A 151 9.17 -17.02 13.11
N GLY A 152 9.14 -15.69 12.95
CA GLY A 152 9.58 -14.74 13.97
C GLY A 152 8.68 -14.70 15.21
N ILE A 153 9.20 -14.16 16.32
CA ILE A 153 8.42 -13.95 17.55
C ILE A 153 7.35 -12.87 17.30
N PRO A 154 6.05 -13.17 17.49
CA PRO A 154 5.00 -12.18 17.28
C PRO A 154 5.08 -11.04 18.28
N GLU A 155 4.96 -9.79 17.82
CA GLU A 155 4.84 -8.64 18.72
C GLU A 155 3.52 -8.75 19.51
N ALA A 156 3.62 -8.65 20.84
CA ALA A 156 2.48 -8.81 21.75
C ALA A 156 1.57 -7.57 21.80
N PHE A 157 2.14 -6.39 21.54
CA PHE A 157 1.42 -5.11 21.59
C PHE A 157 1.90 -4.18 20.50
N VAL A 158 0.95 -3.49 19.86
CA VAL A 158 1.21 -2.41 18.92
C VAL A 158 0.33 -1.23 19.30
N GLY A 159 0.97 -0.12 19.65
CA GLY A 159 0.35 1.15 19.98
C GLY A 159 1.20 2.32 19.48
N PRO A 160 0.72 3.58 19.52
CA PRO A 160 1.40 4.74 18.92
C PRO A 160 2.85 4.95 19.39
N LEU A 161 3.19 4.49 20.60
CA LEU A 161 4.52 4.60 21.20
C LEU A 161 5.42 3.38 20.99
N THR A 162 4.92 2.32 20.35
CA THR A 162 5.71 1.15 19.95
C THR A 162 6.45 1.41 18.64
N GLU A 163 7.53 0.68 18.38
CA GLU A 163 8.29 0.78 17.12
C GLU A 163 7.40 0.61 15.88
N THR A 164 6.56 -0.44 15.89
CA THR A 164 5.65 -0.76 14.80
C THR A 164 4.50 0.25 14.72
N GLY A 165 3.91 0.63 15.86
CA GLY A 165 2.80 1.59 15.87
C GLY A 165 3.22 2.99 15.46
N MET A 166 4.42 3.45 15.81
CA MET A 166 4.96 4.73 15.34
C MET A 166 5.11 4.75 13.81
N ARG A 167 5.60 3.65 13.22
CA ARG A 167 5.71 3.52 11.76
C ARG A 167 4.35 3.51 11.08
N ILE A 168 3.40 2.77 11.64
CA ILE A 168 2.00 2.76 11.19
C ILE A 168 1.44 4.19 11.23
N SER A 169 1.56 4.89 12.35
CA SER A 169 1.03 6.26 12.50
C SER A 169 1.65 7.24 11.51
N LYS A 170 2.97 7.19 11.31
CA LYS A 170 3.66 8.06 10.34
C LYS A 170 3.26 7.73 8.90
N ALA A 171 3.20 6.45 8.52
CA ALA A 171 2.83 6.02 7.18
C ALA A 171 1.37 6.29 6.85
N VAL A 172 0.44 6.03 7.79
CA VAL A 172 -0.98 6.37 7.67
C VAL A 172 -1.15 7.88 7.54
N SER A 173 -0.51 8.65 8.42
CA SER A 173 -0.63 10.11 8.38
C SER A 173 -0.18 10.69 7.04
N HIS A 174 0.96 10.23 6.52
CA HIS A 174 1.47 10.68 5.22
C HIS A 174 0.57 10.24 4.06
N ALA A 175 0.29 8.94 3.93
CA ALA A 175 -0.52 8.42 2.84
C ALA A 175 -1.94 9.02 2.80
N LEU A 176 -2.56 9.22 3.97
CA LEU A 176 -3.89 9.84 4.05
C LEU A 176 -3.83 11.32 3.66
N THR A 177 -2.81 12.04 4.11
CA THR A 177 -2.60 13.44 3.73
C THR A 177 -2.51 13.59 2.22
N GLU A 178 -1.71 12.73 1.56
CA GLU A 178 -1.57 12.71 0.11
C GLU A 178 -2.85 12.26 -0.60
N ALA A 179 -3.56 11.25 -0.07
CA ALA A 179 -4.83 10.77 -0.63
C ALA A 179 -5.92 11.86 -0.62
N LEU A 180 -5.99 12.69 0.42
CA LEU A 180 -6.89 13.84 0.47
C LEU A 180 -6.55 14.88 -0.60
N VAL A 181 -5.25 15.18 -0.80
CA VAL A 181 -4.80 16.07 -1.89
C VAL A 181 -5.15 15.49 -3.27
N ARG A 182 -5.01 14.17 -3.46
CA ARG A 182 -5.41 13.47 -4.70
C ARG A 182 -6.90 13.59 -4.95
N PHE A 183 -7.73 13.44 -3.93
CA PHE A 183 -9.17 13.60 -4.07
C PHE A 183 -9.56 15.02 -4.47
N ASP A 184 -8.90 16.03 -3.90
CA ASP A 184 -9.15 17.43 -4.23
C ASP A 184 -8.80 17.73 -5.70
N ASN A 185 -7.67 17.19 -6.19
CA ASN A 185 -7.28 17.27 -7.60
C ASN A 185 -8.24 16.50 -8.53
N TYR A 186 -8.77 15.37 -8.07
CA TYR A 186 -9.80 14.61 -8.79
C TYR A 186 -11.11 15.40 -8.92
N LEU A 187 -11.57 16.05 -7.85
CA LEU A 187 -12.75 16.93 -7.90
C LEU A 187 -12.54 18.11 -8.86
N LEU A 188 -11.37 18.73 -8.81
CA LEU A 188 -11.04 19.86 -9.68
C LEU A 188 -10.99 19.45 -11.16
N SER A 189 -10.30 18.35 -11.48
CA SER A 189 -10.15 17.89 -12.86
C SER A 189 -11.43 17.30 -13.46
N THR A 190 -12.26 16.65 -12.65
CA THR A 190 -13.48 15.99 -13.13
C THR A 190 -14.68 16.94 -13.21
N TRP A 191 -14.78 17.88 -12.27
CA TRP A 191 -15.98 18.71 -12.10
C TRP A 191 -15.70 20.22 -12.12
N GLY A 192 -14.45 20.65 -12.23
CA GLY A 192 -14.08 22.07 -12.15
C GLY A 192 -14.28 22.67 -10.76
N VAL A 193 -14.35 21.84 -9.71
CA VAL A 193 -14.72 22.28 -8.35
C VAL A 193 -13.53 22.20 -7.41
N THR A 194 -13.13 23.33 -6.82
CA THR A 194 -12.19 23.41 -5.69
C THR A 194 -12.96 23.32 -4.36
N ARG A 195 -13.62 22.17 -4.11
CA ARG A 195 -14.33 21.90 -2.83
C ARG A 195 -13.56 20.98 -1.91
N GLY A 196 -12.30 20.74 -2.25
CA GLY A 196 -11.38 20.05 -1.38
C GLY A 196 -11.18 20.79 -0.07
N TRP A 197 -11.26 20.07 1.05
CA TRP A 197 -11.03 20.63 2.37
C TRP A 197 -9.57 21.09 2.58
N SER A 198 -8.68 20.80 1.61
CA SER A 198 -7.34 21.40 1.53
C SER A 198 -7.44 22.89 1.18
N ARG A 199 -7.66 23.74 2.19
CA ARG A 199 -7.47 25.19 2.05
C ARG A 199 -5.98 25.52 1.91
N GLY A 200 -5.63 26.13 0.78
CA GLY A 200 -4.30 26.65 0.44
C GLY A 200 -3.88 26.11 -0.92
N ASN A 201 -3.67 27.00 -1.90
CA ASN A 201 -3.26 26.73 -3.29
C ASN A 201 -2.70 25.31 -3.49
N PRO A 202 -3.55 24.29 -3.72
CA PRO A 202 -3.02 22.95 -3.87
C PRO A 202 -2.27 22.96 -5.20
N ALA A 203 -0.98 22.63 -5.17
CA ALA A 203 -0.28 22.30 -6.40
C ALA A 203 -1.14 21.25 -7.12
N ILE A 204 -1.56 21.54 -8.35
CA ILE A 204 -2.36 20.58 -9.12
C ILE A 204 -1.42 19.42 -9.43
N VAL A 205 -1.54 18.33 -8.69
CA VAL A 205 -0.70 17.16 -8.89
C VAL A 205 -1.48 16.17 -9.74
N LYS A 206 -1.23 16.20 -11.06
CA LYS A 206 -1.75 15.21 -12.00
C LYS A 206 -0.90 13.94 -11.92
N ARG A 207 -1.56 12.80 -11.72
CA ARG A 207 -0.96 11.46 -11.78
C ARG A 207 -1.87 10.56 -12.62
N HIS A 208 -1.26 9.72 -13.44
CA HIS A 208 -1.97 8.73 -14.26
C HIS A 208 -1.92 7.31 -13.64
N ARG A 209 -1.31 7.18 -12.46
CA ARG A 209 -1.13 5.94 -11.70
C ARG A 209 -1.14 6.24 -10.20
N PRO A 210 -1.30 5.22 -9.34
CA PRO A 210 -1.12 5.38 -7.90
C PRO A 210 0.24 5.97 -7.54
N SER A 211 0.27 6.72 -6.43
CA SER A 211 1.50 7.24 -5.87
C SER A 211 2.08 6.25 -4.88
N PHE A 212 3.39 6.02 -4.98
CA PHE A 212 4.14 5.19 -4.06
C PHE A 212 5.17 6.06 -3.34
N PHE A 213 5.12 6.07 -2.02
CA PHE A 213 5.98 6.85 -1.15
C PHE A 213 6.85 5.92 -0.32
N ILE A 214 8.14 6.22 -0.22
CA ILE A 214 9.10 5.48 0.58
C ILE A 214 9.63 6.41 1.66
N TYR A 215 9.60 5.98 2.92
CA TYR A 215 10.29 6.69 3.99
C TYR A 215 11.80 6.49 3.85
N SER A 216 12.53 7.59 3.68
CA SER A 216 13.98 7.63 3.58
C SER A 216 14.58 8.29 4.81
N ARG A 217 15.73 7.77 5.23
CA ARG A 217 16.61 8.40 6.23
C ARG A 217 17.88 8.97 5.59
N TYR A 218 18.10 8.66 4.31
CA TYR A 218 19.25 9.17 3.56
C TYR A 218 19.07 10.67 3.37
N GLY A 219 20.00 11.50 3.85
CA GLY A 219 19.85 12.96 3.81
C GLY A 219 18.86 13.52 4.84
N GLY A 220 18.51 12.74 5.87
CA GLY A 220 17.55 13.11 6.91
C GLY A 220 16.21 12.39 6.76
N ASP A 221 15.37 12.51 7.78
CA ASP A 221 14.05 11.85 7.82
C ASP A 221 13.05 12.54 6.90
N HIS A 222 12.63 11.86 5.83
CA HIS A 222 11.64 12.38 4.90
C HIS A 222 10.93 11.29 4.08
N TRP A 223 9.84 11.67 3.41
CA TRP A 223 9.14 10.82 2.45
C TRP A 223 9.54 11.17 1.03
N ASN A 224 9.82 10.16 0.20
CA ASN A 224 10.08 10.30 -1.23
C ASN A 224 8.97 9.68 -2.05
N GLU A 225 8.33 10.46 -2.93
CA GLU A 225 7.44 9.90 -3.95
C GLU A 225 8.29 9.27 -5.07
N TRP A 226 7.96 8.04 -5.45
CA TRP A 226 8.58 7.39 -6.59
C TRP A 226 8.00 7.95 -7.91
N ILE A 227 8.85 8.70 -8.61
CA ILE A 227 8.58 9.28 -9.91
C ILE A 227 9.66 8.77 -10.89
N PRO A 228 9.44 7.64 -11.60
CA PRO A 228 10.35 7.08 -12.61
C PRO A 228 10.94 8.09 -13.58
N GLU A 229 10.12 9.04 -14.04
CA GLU A 229 10.47 9.99 -15.09
C GLU A 229 11.40 11.10 -14.59
N ASP A 230 11.47 11.30 -13.27
CA ASP A 230 12.23 12.37 -12.61
C ASP A 230 12.87 11.85 -11.32
N CYS A 231 13.45 10.64 -11.39
CA CYS A 231 14.03 9.99 -10.23
C CYS A 231 15.40 10.60 -9.93
N PRO A 232 15.60 11.28 -8.78
CA PRO A 232 16.87 11.91 -8.45
C PRO A 232 18.00 10.90 -8.20
N TYR A 233 17.64 9.63 -8.04
CA TYR A 233 18.56 8.54 -7.82
C TYR A 233 18.94 7.80 -9.11
N TYR A 234 18.37 8.15 -10.27
CA TYR A 234 18.68 7.45 -11.52
C TYR A 234 20.12 7.73 -12.00
N PRO A 235 20.92 6.70 -12.36
CA PRO A 235 20.62 5.27 -12.28
C PRO A 235 20.86 4.72 -10.86
N CYS A 236 19.79 4.24 -10.22
CA CYS A 236 19.78 3.82 -8.81
C CYS A 236 20.76 2.67 -8.50
N HIS A 237 21.14 1.88 -9.52
CA HIS A 237 22.03 0.73 -9.38
C HIS A 237 23.30 0.82 -10.25
N ASN A 238 23.70 2.03 -10.66
CA ASN A 238 24.94 2.28 -11.42
C ASN A 238 25.02 1.61 -12.83
N TYR A 239 23.90 1.45 -13.54
CA TYR A 239 23.91 1.08 -14.97
C TYR A 239 22.80 1.77 -15.77
N ALA A 240 23.06 2.04 -17.05
CA ALA A 240 22.30 2.99 -17.86
C ALA A 240 20.97 2.46 -18.42
N ASP A 241 20.79 1.13 -18.52
CA ASP A 241 19.69 0.50 -19.26
C ASP A 241 18.57 -0.03 -18.33
N GLN A 242 18.52 0.45 -17.08
CA GLN A 242 17.64 -0.10 -16.05
C GLN A 242 16.16 0.24 -16.31
N GLN A 243 15.28 -0.76 -16.22
CA GLN A 243 13.84 -0.54 -16.17
C GLN A 243 13.43 -0.19 -14.73
N CYS A 244 13.05 1.07 -14.51
CA CYS A 244 12.64 1.58 -13.21
C CYS A 244 11.16 1.33 -12.88
N SER A 245 10.54 0.27 -13.37
CA SER A 245 9.12 -0.04 -13.10
C SER A 245 8.83 -0.41 -11.65
N PHE A 246 9.88 -0.73 -10.88
CA PHE A 246 9.80 -1.10 -9.48
C PHE A 246 10.86 -0.33 -8.68
N CYS A 247 10.50 0.83 -8.12
CA CYS A 247 11.39 1.55 -7.16
C CYS A 247 11.75 0.69 -5.96
N TYR A 248 10.79 -0.12 -5.57
CA TYR A 248 10.89 -1.08 -4.50
C TYR A 248 10.48 -2.42 -5.07
N CYS A 249 11.36 -3.41 -4.95
CA CYS A 249 11.13 -4.74 -5.48
C CYS A 249 9.88 -5.35 -4.82
N PRO A 250 8.83 -5.74 -5.57
CA PRO A 250 7.64 -6.40 -5.00
C PRO A 250 7.95 -7.75 -4.34
N LEU A 251 9.15 -8.28 -4.56
CA LEU A 251 9.62 -9.54 -4.01
C LEU A 251 10.46 -9.35 -2.75
N TYR A 252 10.71 -8.12 -2.31
CA TYR A 252 11.51 -7.88 -1.13
C TYR A 252 10.77 -8.32 0.15
N PRO A 253 11.46 -8.92 1.13
CA PRO A 253 12.80 -9.49 0.99
C PRO A 253 12.68 -10.83 0.27
N CYS A 254 13.44 -11.03 -0.82
CA CYS A 254 13.36 -12.27 -1.59
C CYS A 254 14.17 -13.41 -0.97
N MET A 255 15.11 -13.07 -0.07
CA MET A 255 16.07 -13.98 0.55
C MET A 255 16.87 -14.85 -0.44
N ASP A 256 16.97 -14.40 -1.69
CA ASP A 256 17.75 -15.08 -2.73
C ASP A 256 19.19 -14.57 -2.73
N THR A 257 20.10 -15.39 -2.23
CA THR A 257 21.52 -15.04 -2.00
C THR A 257 22.31 -14.77 -3.28
N GLU A 258 21.74 -15.01 -4.46
CA GLU A 258 22.32 -14.57 -5.74
C GLU A 258 22.13 -13.06 -5.98
N TYR A 259 21.13 -12.45 -5.32
CA TYR A 259 20.68 -11.07 -5.56
C TYR A 259 20.73 -10.17 -4.32
N GLY A 260 21.20 -10.69 -3.19
CA GLY A 260 21.29 -9.94 -1.95
C GLY A 260 21.96 -10.71 -0.83
N GLN A 261 22.08 -10.05 0.31
CA GLN A 261 22.76 -10.55 1.49
C GLN A 261 22.17 -9.93 2.75
N MET A 262 22.26 -10.62 3.89
CA MET A 262 21.98 -10.00 5.19
C MET A 262 23.11 -9.04 5.54
N ILE A 263 22.76 -7.84 6.01
CA ILE A 263 23.72 -6.85 6.51
C ILE A 263 23.33 -6.42 7.92
N GLU A 264 24.32 -6.16 8.76
CA GLU A 264 24.11 -5.59 10.08
C GLU A 264 23.88 -4.07 9.99
N THR A 265 22.92 -3.58 10.77
CA THR A 265 22.66 -2.14 10.95
C THR A 265 22.57 -1.81 12.44
N PRO A 266 22.67 -0.53 12.84
CA PRO A 266 22.42 -0.11 14.22
C PRO A 266 21.05 -0.50 14.78
N HIS A 267 20.11 -0.92 13.90
CA HIS A 267 18.75 -1.31 14.24
C HIS A 267 18.48 -2.81 14.02
N GLY A 268 19.54 -3.62 13.84
CA GLY A 268 19.47 -5.06 13.60
C GLY A 268 19.86 -5.47 12.19
N GLU A 269 19.80 -6.78 11.91
CA GLU A 269 20.08 -7.31 10.58
C GLU A 269 18.94 -7.03 9.60
N ILE A 270 19.29 -6.61 8.38
CA ILE A 270 18.34 -6.41 7.28
C ILE A 270 18.82 -7.11 6.02
N TRP A 271 17.88 -7.55 5.17
CA TRP A 271 18.18 -8.05 3.84
C TRP A 271 18.54 -6.89 2.91
N SER A 272 19.78 -6.82 2.42
CA SER A 272 20.19 -5.86 1.40
C SER A 272 20.18 -6.50 0.01
N CYS A 273 19.44 -5.91 -0.91
CA CYS A 273 19.45 -6.26 -2.33
C CYS A 273 19.95 -5.09 -3.20
N MET A 274 20.84 -4.26 -2.66
CA MET A 274 21.31 -3.01 -3.31
C MET A 274 21.97 -3.24 -4.68
N ASP A 275 22.56 -4.42 -4.90
CA ASP A 275 23.20 -4.80 -6.17
C ASP A 275 22.32 -5.71 -7.04
N CYS A 276 21.07 -5.94 -6.66
CA CYS A 276 20.14 -6.77 -7.41
C CYS A 276 19.81 -6.14 -8.77
N ARG A 277 19.93 -6.93 -9.85
CA ARG A 277 19.52 -6.53 -11.20
C ARG A 277 18.25 -7.20 -11.70
N LEU A 278 17.70 -8.16 -10.94
CA LEU A 278 16.65 -9.05 -11.42
C LEU A 278 15.43 -8.29 -11.93
N VAL A 279 14.83 -7.44 -11.09
CA VAL A 279 13.59 -6.70 -11.44
C VAL A 279 13.82 -5.42 -12.25
N HIS A 280 15.07 -5.14 -12.61
CA HIS A 280 15.45 -4.00 -13.44
C HIS A 280 15.79 -4.39 -14.87
N GLU A 281 15.96 -5.69 -15.13
CA GLU A 281 16.11 -6.21 -16.48
C GLU A 281 14.77 -6.08 -17.23
N PRO A 282 14.71 -5.44 -18.41
CA PRO A 282 13.43 -5.10 -19.03
C PRO A 282 12.49 -6.29 -19.27
N ARG A 283 13.04 -7.43 -19.70
CA ARG A 283 12.26 -8.65 -19.92
C ARG A 283 11.64 -9.17 -18.62
N VAL A 284 12.41 -9.17 -17.53
CA VAL A 284 11.97 -9.64 -16.22
C VAL A 284 10.95 -8.66 -15.64
N ALA A 285 11.21 -7.36 -15.73
CA ALA A 285 10.32 -6.32 -15.25
C ALA A 285 8.97 -6.35 -15.97
N ASN A 286 8.97 -6.45 -17.30
CA ASN A 286 7.75 -6.56 -18.11
C ASN A 286 6.99 -7.86 -17.82
N HIS A 287 7.69 -8.98 -17.63
CA HIS A 287 7.05 -10.23 -17.22
C HIS A 287 6.39 -10.11 -15.85
N LEU A 288 7.05 -9.48 -14.88
CA LEU A 288 6.50 -9.29 -13.53
C LEU A 288 5.33 -8.29 -13.53
N LEU A 289 5.34 -7.27 -14.40
CA LEU A 289 4.18 -6.40 -14.60
C LEU A 289 2.97 -7.15 -15.16
N ALA A 290 3.22 -8.08 -16.10
CA ALA A 290 2.16 -8.88 -16.72
C ALA A 290 1.68 -10.04 -15.81
N ASN A 291 2.58 -10.58 -14.97
CA ASN A 291 2.35 -11.72 -14.09
C ASN A 291 2.82 -11.37 -12.66
N PRO A 292 2.07 -10.54 -11.91
CA PRO A 292 2.49 -10.08 -10.58
C PRO A 292 2.66 -11.19 -9.53
N GLU A 293 2.10 -12.37 -9.78
CA GLU A 293 2.26 -13.57 -8.99
C GLU A 293 3.60 -14.29 -9.22
N ALA A 294 4.36 -13.90 -10.24
CA ALA A 294 5.61 -14.57 -10.60
C ALA A 294 6.59 -14.59 -9.41
N GLY A 295 7.12 -15.78 -9.13
CA GLY A 295 8.11 -16.00 -8.07
C GLY A 295 9.54 -15.70 -8.51
N VAL A 296 10.45 -15.58 -7.55
CA VAL A 296 11.88 -15.33 -7.83
C VAL A 296 12.46 -16.39 -8.76
N LEU A 297 12.13 -17.68 -8.55
CA LEU A 297 12.60 -18.79 -9.38
C LEU A 297 12.14 -18.67 -10.85
N GLU A 298 10.89 -18.27 -11.06
CA GLU A 298 10.33 -18.05 -12.40
C GLU A 298 11.06 -16.90 -13.10
N LEU A 299 11.21 -15.78 -12.43
CA LEU A 299 11.90 -14.60 -12.97
C LEU A 299 13.38 -14.90 -13.29
N LYS A 300 14.06 -15.68 -12.44
CA LYS A 300 15.43 -16.17 -12.71
C LYS A 300 15.49 -17.04 -13.96
N SER A 301 14.46 -17.86 -14.22
CA SER A 301 14.42 -18.71 -15.42
C SER A 301 14.34 -17.91 -16.73
N LEU A 302 13.75 -16.71 -16.70
CA LEU A 302 13.64 -15.83 -17.87
C LEU A 302 15.00 -15.26 -18.28
N LYS A 303 15.86 -15.01 -17.30
CA LYS A 303 17.24 -14.54 -17.50
C LYS A 303 18.16 -15.63 -18.06
N LYS A 304 17.99 -16.89 -17.61
CA LYS A 304 18.82 -18.03 -18.03
C LYS A 304 18.61 -18.44 -19.50
N LYS A 305 17.51 -18.05 -20.15
CA LYS A 305 17.24 -18.38 -21.57
C LYS A 305 18.10 -17.61 -22.60
N ASN A 306 19.11 -16.87 -22.14
CA ASN A 306 20.01 -16.06 -22.96
C ASN A 306 21.50 -16.45 -22.81
N ILE A 307 21.80 -17.71 -22.48
CA ILE A 307 23.15 -18.29 -22.67
C ILE A 307 23.05 -19.38 -23.73
#